data_AF-A0A7C6R4P3-F1
#
_entry.id   AF-A0A7C6R4P3-F1
#
_cell.length_a   1.000
_cell.length_b   1.000
_cell.length_c   1.000
_cell.angle_alpha   90.00
_cell.angle_beta   90.00
_cell.angle_gamma   90.00
#
_symmetry.space_group_name_H-M   'P 1'
#
loop_
_entity.id
_entity.type
_entity.pdbx_description
1 polymer ?
#
loop_
_entity_poly.entity_id
_entity_poly.type
_entity_poly.pdbx_seq_one_letter_code
_entity_poly.pdbx_strand_id
1 'polypeptide(L)'
;MPMNKEFPLKKMEQIELSITGLTHAGEGVGRYRGLAVFVPETAPGDTVLAEVLEWKKNYARARLLAVKKPSPGRRPPRCARFSACGGCRLQHVDYAEQLHLKTGLVKDSLARIGGLSGVAVRDTAGMDNPWHYRNKVVLQVGERGGRYRLGFYAGDSHNLVPVFQDGPGGCLLVDRDLNEVAKVIENLLNKYGHGAPGGINDRKRHKPFFRHVVLRKGFFTGEIMVVLVTGGGQWPGEKAFTGELLSQRSGLTSVVRNINDGPAGVILGRENRLLAGRKYITDRLDHLTFRISPASFYQVNPVQTLVLYRQALDYAALTGRETVVDAYSGVGTIALFLARRAKKVYGLEVVPGAVGDARLNAVLNGIDNAEFHPGAVEERLPALAACGLRPDVVVLDP
;
A
#
# COMPACT_ATOMS: atom_id res chain seq x y z
N MET A 1 6.92 50.59 -7.46
CA MET A 1 5.70 49.76 -7.57
C MET A 1 6.05 48.49 -8.34
N PRO A 2 6.00 47.29 -7.75
CA PRO A 2 6.19 46.09 -8.55
C PRO A 2 4.94 45.88 -9.42
N MET A 3 5.15 45.84 -10.73
CA MET A 3 4.13 45.51 -11.73
C MET A 3 3.40 44.24 -11.32
N ASN A 4 2.07 44.34 -11.19
CA ASN A 4 1.14 43.23 -11.16
C ASN A 4 1.39 42.39 -12.43
N LYS A 5 2.13 41.27 -12.31
CA LYS A 5 2.10 40.25 -13.35
C LYS A 5 0.71 39.63 -13.29
N GLU A 6 -0.17 40.02 -14.22
CA GLU A 6 -1.41 39.28 -14.46
C GLU A 6 -1.06 37.80 -14.60
N PHE A 7 -1.54 37.00 -13.65
CA PHE A 7 -1.41 35.56 -13.77
C PHE A 7 -2.28 35.11 -14.96
N PRO A 8 -1.75 34.26 -15.86
CA PRO A 8 -2.36 34.00 -17.16
C PRO A 8 -3.63 33.14 -17.13
N LEU A 9 -4.19 32.90 -15.94
CA LEU A 9 -5.30 31.99 -15.66
C LEU A 9 -6.30 32.62 -14.69
N LYS A 10 -7.59 32.42 -14.96
CA LYS A 10 -8.68 32.70 -14.02
C LYS A 10 -9.13 31.41 -13.33
N LYS A 11 -9.57 31.53 -12.08
CA LYS A 11 -10.19 30.39 -11.38
C LYS A 11 -11.47 29.99 -12.12
N MET A 12 -11.71 28.69 -12.27
CA MET A 12 -12.81 28.12 -13.05
C MET A 12 -12.72 28.40 -14.57
N GLU A 13 -11.59 28.89 -15.07
CA GLU A 13 -11.38 29.00 -16.52
C GLU A 13 -11.33 27.60 -17.14
N GLN A 14 -12.10 27.41 -18.21
CA GLN A 14 -12.06 26.19 -19.00
C GLN A 14 -11.00 26.33 -20.09
N ILE A 15 -10.08 25.39 -20.14
CA ILE A 15 -8.97 25.36 -21.07
C ILE A 15 -8.94 24.05 -21.85
N GLU A 16 -8.56 24.13 -23.12
CA GLU A 16 -8.24 22.95 -23.91
C GLU A 16 -6.75 22.63 -23.78
N LEU A 17 -6.42 21.39 -23.48
CA LEU A 17 -5.07 20.95 -23.16
C LEU A 17 -4.74 19.62 -23.84
N SER A 18 -3.58 19.57 -24.49
CA SER A 18 -2.97 18.30 -24.91
C SER A 18 -2.10 17.74 -23.78
N ILE A 19 -2.37 16.50 -23.39
CA ILE A 19 -1.64 15.79 -22.34
C ILE A 19 -0.42 15.11 -22.97
N THR A 20 0.76 15.44 -22.47
CA THR A 20 2.05 15.05 -23.06
C THR A 20 2.82 14.04 -22.22
N GLY A 21 2.48 13.93 -20.94
CA GLY A 21 3.16 13.03 -20.02
C GLY A 21 2.33 12.77 -18.77
N LEU A 22 2.95 12.09 -17.82
CA LEU A 22 2.34 11.68 -16.57
C LEU A 22 3.29 12.01 -15.42
N THR A 23 2.78 12.50 -14.30
CA THR A 23 3.56 12.68 -13.07
C THR A 23 3.74 11.36 -12.34
N HIS A 24 4.65 11.33 -11.35
CA HIS A 24 4.80 10.18 -10.45
C HIS A 24 3.49 9.82 -9.71
N ALA A 25 2.63 10.81 -9.44
CA ALA A 25 1.33 10.62 -8.81
C ALA A 25 0.24 10.08 -9.76
N GLY A 26 0.54 9.93 -11.06
CA GLY A 26 -0.41 9.49 -12.07
C GLY A 26 -1.33 10.60 -12.59
N GLU A 27 -0.95 11.87 -12.42
CA GLU A 27 -1.66 13.01 -13.01
C GLU A 27 -1.12 13.26 -14.41
N GLY A 28 -1.99 13.49 -15.40
CA GLY A 28 -1.51 13.90 -16.71
C GLY A 28 -0.96 15.33 -16.67
N VAL A 29 0.08 15.58 -17.46
CA VAL A 29 0.69 16.92 -17.57
C VAL A 29 0.65 17.41 -19.02
N GLY A 30 0.17 18.64 -19.18
CA GLY A 30 0.25 19.41 -20.41
C GLY A 30 0.81 20.80 -20.16
N ARG A 31 0.96 21.60 -21.21
CA ARG A 31 1.32 23.01 -21.10
C ARG A 31 0.25 23.89 -21.71
N TYR A 32 -0.13 24.94 -20.98
CA TYR A 32 -1.03 25.99 -21.46
C TYR A 32 -0.34 27.35 -21.24
N ARG A 33 -0.14 28.12 -22.32
CA ARG A 33 0.58 29.40 -22.30
C ARG A 33 1.94 29.33 -21.57
N GLY A 34 2.68 28.24 -21.80
CA GLY A 34 3.98 27.97 -21.19
C GLY A 34 3.95 27.40 -19.76
N LEU A 35 2.82 27.49 -19.05
CA LEU A 35 2.65 26.96 -17.69
C LEU A 35 2.34 25.46 -17.71
N ALA A 36 2.97 24.68 -16.83
CA ALA A 36 2.62 23.28 -16.65
C ALA A 36 1.25 23.17 -15.96
N VAL A 37 0.36 22.34 -16.49
CA VAL A 37 -0.97 22.09 -15.92
C VAL A 37 -1.13 20.61 -15.63
N PHE A 38 -1.43 20.28 -14.38
CA PHE A 38 -1.69 18.91 -13.93
C PHE A 38 -3.19 18.63 -13.93
N VAL A 39 -3.58 17.53 -14.56
CA VAL A 39 -4.97 17.11 -14.72
C VAL A 39 -5.09 15.62 -14.36
N PRO A 40 -5.62 15.28 -13.17
CA PRO A 40 -5.91 13.90 -12.81
C PRO A 40 -6.84 13.20 -13.82
N GLU A 41 -6.80 11.87 -13.86
CA GLU A 41 -7.66 11.04 -14.72
C GLU A 41 -7.49 11.28 -16.23
N THR A 42 -6.33 11.79 -16.64
CA THR A 42 -5.95 11.95 -18.05
C THR A 42 -4.75 11.08 -18.41
N ALA A 43 -4.59 10.76 -19.69
CA ALA A 43 -3.50 9.92 -20.20
C ALA A 43 -2.67 10.69 -21.25
N PRO A 44 -1.36 10.43 -21.37
CA PRO A 44 -0.56 10.96 -22.47
C PRO A 44 -1.20 10.67 -23.83
N GLY A 45 -1.28 11.70 -24.68
CA GLY A 45 -1.98 11.67 -25.97
C GLY A 45 -3.45 12.10 -25.92
N ASP A 46 -4.05 12.28 -24.74
CA ASP A 46 -5.41 12.85 -24.63
C ASP A 46 -5.39 14.32 -25.04
N THR A 47 -6.46 14.77 -25.72
CA THR A 47 -6.87 16.19 -25.77
C THR A 47 -8.09 16.36 -24.88
N VAL A 48 -8.02 17.27 -23.91
CA VAL A 48 -9.04 17.41 -22.86
C VAL A 48 -9.54 18.85 -22.73
N LEU A 49 -10.80 18.97 -22.32
CA LEU A 49 -11.33 20.19 -21.72
C LEU A 49 -11.15 20.05 -20.20
N ALA A 50 -10.42 20.98 -19.60
CA ALA A 50 -10.12 20.99 -18.17
C ALA A 50 -10.52 22.34 -17.55
N GLU A 51 -10.88 22.32 -16.28
CA GLU A 51 -11.24 23.53 -15.51
C GLU A 51 -10.19 23.82 -14.45
N VAL A 52 -9.60 25.02 -14.50
CA VAL A 52 -8.54 25.45 -13.58
C VAL A 52 -9.09 25.62 -12.17
N LEU A 53 -8.51 24.87 -11.22
CA LEU A 53 -8.89 24.92 -9.80
C LEU A 53 -8.01 25.90 -9.01
N GLU A 54 -6.70 25.78 -9.20
CA GLU A 54 -5.70 26.60 -8.53
C GLU A 54 -4.42 26.72 -9.38
N TRP A 55 -3.64 27.77 -9.11
CA TRP A 55 -2.33 27.94 -9.72
C TRP A 55 -1.31 28.50 -8.73
N LYS A 56 -0.05 28.21 -9.02
CA LYS A 56 1.14 28.72 -8.36
C LYS A 56 2.04 29.37 -9.41
N LYS A 57 3.19 29.89 -8.97
CA LYS A 57 4.16 30.57 -9.85
C LYS A 57 4.56 29.75 -11.09
N ASN A 58 4.71 28.43 -10.94
CA ASN A 58 5.31 27.57 -11.97
C ASN A 58 4.37 26.48 -12.52
N TYR A 59 3.19 26.29 -11.92
CA TYR A 59 2.24 25.27 -12.35
C TYR A 59 0.79 25.63 -11.99
N ALA A 60 -0.16 24.97 -12.63
CA ALA A 60 -1.56 24.97 -12.27
C ALA A 60 -2.10 23.54 -12.08
N ARG A 61 -3.19 23.43 -11.33
CA ARG A 61 -3.99 22.21 -11.21
C ARG A 61 -5.37 22.46 -11.76
N ALA A 62 -5.86 21.51 -12.56
CA ALA A 62 -7.18 21.57 -13.16
C ALA A 62 -7.89 20.22 -12.99
N ARG A 63 -9.23 20.24 -13.00
CA ARG A 63 -10.04 19.02 -13.08
C ARG A 63 -10.46 18.73 -14.50
N LEU A 64 -10.51 17.45 -14.86
CA LEU A 64 -11.02 17.01 -16.14
C LEU A 64 -12.53 17.29 -16.23
N LEU A 65 -12.97 18.01 -17.28
CA LEU A 65 -14.39 18.16 -17.61
C LEU A 65 -14.81 17.17 -18.69
N ALA A 66 -14.02 17.03 -19.75
CA ALA A 66 -14.29 16.11 -20.84
C ALA A 66 -13.01 15.72 -21.58
N VAL A 67 -12.94 14.46 -22.03
CA VAL A 67 -11.94 14.03 -23.01
C VAL A 67 -12.49 14.33 -24.40
N LYS A 68 -11.87 15.27 -25.13
CA LYS A 68 -12.27 15.65 -26.49
C LYS A 68 -11.75 14.64 -27.52
N LYS A 69 -10.50 14.21 -27.34
CA LYS A 69 -9.86 13.19 -28.16
C LYS A 69 -9.11 12.22 -27.24
N PRO A 70 -9.54 10.95 -27.11
CA PRO A 70 -8.85 9.99 -26.27
C PRO A 70 -7.52 9.57 -26.90
N SER A 71 -6.51 9.29 -26.07
CA SER A 71 -5.27 8.69 -26.52
C SER A 71 -5.48 7.23 -26.96
N PRO A 72 -4.62 6.68 -27.84
CA PRO A 72 -4.68 5.26 -28.22
C PRO A 72 -4.56 4.30 -27.02
N GLY A 73 -3.82 4.72 -25.99
CA GLY A 73 -3.61 4.00 -24.74
C GLY A 73 -4.71 4.21 -23.70
N ARG A 74 -5.77 4.99 -23.97
CA ARG A 74 -6.87 5.18 -23.02
C ARG A 74 -7.82 3.99 -23.03
N ARG A 75 -8.28 3.59 -21.84
CA ARG A 75 -9.31 2.57 -21.61
C ARG A 75 -10.35 3.08 -20.61
N PRO A 76 -11.60 2.60 -20.66
CA PRO A 76 -12.54 2.85 -19.57
C PRO A 76 -12.07 2.13 -18.29
N PRO A 77 -12.06 2.79 -17.12
CA PRO A 77 -11.76 2.12 -15.85
C PRO A 77 -12.71 0.95 -15.59
N ARG A 78 -12.17 -0.17 -15.09
CA ARG A 78 -13.00 -1.33 -14.73
C ARG A 78 -13.77 -1.14 -13.43
N CYS A 79 -13.23 -0.35 -12.50
CA CYS A 79 -13.88 -0.06 -11.24
C CYS A 79 -14.82 1.15 -11.38
N ALA A 80 -16.12 0.96 -11.12
CA ALA A 80 -17.12 2.03 -11.15
C ALA A 80 -16.84 3.18 -10.15
N ARG A 81 -15.97 2.94 -9.16
CA ARG A 81 -15.57 3.91 -8.14
C ARG A 81 -14.23 4.59 -8.45
N PHE A 82 -13.63 4.34 -9.62
CA PHE A 82 -12.29 4.81 -9.96
C PHE A 82 -12.08 6.30 -9.68
N SER A 83 -12.98 7.16 -10.16
CA SER A 83 -12.87 8.62 -9.98
C SER A 83 -13.16 9.10 -8.56
N ALA A 84 -13.94 8.34 -7.77
CA ALA A 84 -14.28 8.71 -6.39
C ALA A 84 -13.25 8.21 -5.37
N CYS A 85 -12.70 7.01 -5.59
CA CYS A 85 -11.81 6.32 -4.66
C CYS A 85 -10.34 6.75 -4.89
N GLY A 86 -9.65 7.18 -3.83
CA GLY A 86 -8.24 7.61 -3.91
C GLY A 86 -7.22 6.48 -4.13
N GLY A 87 -7.66 5.22 -4.27
CA GLY A 87 -6.78 4.05 -4.26
C GLY A 87 -6.12 3.70 -5.61
N CYS A 88 -6.74 4.01 -6.73
CA CYS A 88 -6.22 3.69 -8.07
C CYS A 88 -6.07 4.97 -8.88
N ARG A 89 -4.96 5.12 -9.62
CA ARG A 89 -4.69 6.34 -10.41
C ARG A 89 -4.62 6.12 -11.91
N LEU A 90 -4.48 4.87 -12.38
CA LEU A 90 -4.15 4.57 -13.79
C LEU A 90 -5.10 3.57 -14.46
N GLN A 91 -6.27 3.26 -13.90
CA GLN A 91 -7.18 2.30 -14.55
C GLN A 91 -7.72 2.78 -15.91
N HIS A 92 -7.65 4.09 -16.17
CA HIS A 92 -8.00 4.67 -17.47
C HIS A 92 -6.89 4.55 -18.52
N VAL A 93 -5.74 3.97 -18.17
CA VAL A 93 -4.59 3.75 -19.06
C VAL A 93 -4.44 2.25 -19.31
N ASP A 94 -4.26 1.86 -20.57
CA ASP A 94 -3.98 0.49 -20.99
C ASP A 94 -2.76 -0.07 -20.25
N TYR A 95 -2.79 -1.36 -19.91
CA TYR A 95 -1.76 -1.94 -19.05
C TYR A 95 -0.36 -1.90 -19.69
N ALA A 96 -0.24 -2.15 -21.00
CA ALA A 96 1.04 -2.06 -21.68
C ALA A 96 1.60 -0.63 -21.63
N GLU A 97 0.73 0.36 -21.79
CA GLU A 97 1.10 1.77 -21.69
C GLU A 97 1.47 2.15 -20.25
N GLN A 98 0.83 1.57 -19.23
CA GLN A 98 1.26 1.77 -17.84
C GLN A 98 2.71 1.31 -17.61
N LEU A 99 3.12 0.17 -18.19
CA LEU A 99 4.49 -0.35 -18.06
C LEU A 99 5.49 0.55 -18.81
N HIS A 100 5.12 1.02 -19.99
CA HIS A 100 5.93 1.94 -20.77
C HIS A 100 6.14 3.27 -20.03
N LEU A 101 5.06 3.87 -19.51
CA LEU A 101 5.13 5.13 -18.75
C LEU A 101 5.96 4.99 -17.48
N LYS A 102 5.85 3.88 -16.74
CA LYS A 102 6.69 3.62 -15.56
C LYS A 102 8.17 3.49 -15.92
N THR A 103 8.48 2.83 -17.03
CA THR A 103 9.85 2.74 -17.56
C THR A 103 10.40 4.13 -17.88
N GLY A 104 9.59 4.98 -18.53
CA GLY A 104 9.91 6.38 -18.80
C GLY A 104 10.16 7.19 -17.54
N LEU A 105 9.33 7.03 -16.49
CA LEU A 105 9.49 7.73 -15.23
C LEU A 105 10.83 7.40 -14.55
N VAL A 106 11.30 6.15 -14.61
CA VAL A 106 12.60 5.76 -14.05
C VAL A 106 13.73 6.39 -14.86
N LYS A 107 13.66 6.33 -16.20
CA LYS A 107 14.64 6.97 -17.11
C LYS A 107 14.75 8.47 -16.83
N ASP A 108 13.62 9.16 -16.78
CA ASP A 108 13.55 10.60 -16.51
C ASP A 108 14.10 10.95 -15.12
N SER A 109 13.80 10.15 -14.10
CA SER A 109 14.28 10.40 -12.74
C SER A 109 15.80 10.22 -12.63
N LEU A 110 16.36 9.15 -13.20
CA LEU A 110 17.80 8.92 -13.22
C LEU A 110 18.54 10.05 -13.94
N ALA A 111 18.04 10.47 -15.10
CA ALA A 111 18.67 11.52 -15.88
C ALA A 111 18.56 12.91 -15.22
N ARG A 112 17.35 13.32 -14.80
CA ARG A 112 17.09 14.69 -14.33
C ARG A 112 17.45 14.92 -12.86
N ILE A 113 17.20 13.94 -12.00
CA ILE A 113 17.45 14.06 -10.56
C ILE A 113 18.82 13.46 -10.22
N GLY A 114 19.10 12.27 -10.74
CA GLY A 114 20.37 11.58 -10.50
C GLY A 114 21.55 12.13 -11.30
N GLY A 115 21.31 12.87 -12.38
CA GLY A 115 22.37 13.30 -13.31
C GLY A 115 23.03 12.14 -14.06
N LEU A 116 22.40 10.95 -14.05
CA LEU A 116 22.94 9.73 -14.63
C LEU A 116 22.42 9.55 -16.06
N SER A 117 23.26 9.89 -17.03
CA SER A 117 22.97 9.65 -18.46
C SER A 117 23.66 8.37 -18.95
N GLY A 118 23.07 7.69 -19.94
CA GLY A 118 23.62 6.45 -20.51
C GLY A 118 23.38 5.17 -19.68
N VAL A 119 22.65 5.25 -18.57
CA VAL A 119 22.26 4.06 -17.80
C VAL A 119 21.18 3.27 -18.54
N ALA A 120 21.41 1.98 -18.73
CA ALA A 120 20.43 1.08 -19.32
C ALA A 120 19.27 0.84 -18.34
N VAL A 121 18.09 1.36 -18.68
CA VAL A 121 16.83 1.06 -17.97
C VAL A 121 16.05 0.04 -18.79
N ARG A 122 15.92 -1.16 -18.25
CA ARG A 122 15.12 -2.25 -18.83
C ARG A 122 13.62 -1.94 -18.69
N ASP A 123 12.81 -2.59 -19.51
CA ASP A 123 11.36 -2.44 -19.45
C ASP A 123 10.81 -2.91 -18.10
N THR A 124 9.77 -2.23 -17.63
CA THR A 124 9.08 -2.58 -16.38
C THR A 124 8.49 -3.98 -16.49
N ALA A 125 8.88 -4.87 -15.57
CA ALA A 125 8.29 -6.20 -15.47
C ALA A 125 6.79 -6.12 -15.14
N GLY A 126 5.96 -6.71 -16.01
CA GLY A 126 4.51 -6.73 -15.87
C GLY A 126 3.99 -7.93 -15.07
N MET A 127 2.68 -7.93 -14.85
CA MET A 127 1.90 -9.01 -14.25
C MET A 127 0.82 -9.45 -15.24
N ASP A 128 0.72 -10.76 -15.49
CA ASP A 128 -0.22 -11.32 -16.48
C ASP A 128 -1.68 -10.97 -16.17
N ASN A 129 -2.07 -11.04 -14.89
CA ASN A 129 -3.38 -10.64 -14.41
C ASN A 129 -3.25 -9.58 -13.32
N PRO A 130 -3.25 -8.26 -13.66
CA PRO A 130 -2.99 -7.17 -12.72
C PRO A 130 -4.21 -6.84 -11.83
N TRP A 131 -4.94 -7.86 -11.37
CA TRP A 131 -6.15 -7.75 -10.55
C TRP A 131 -6.08 -8.72 -9.38
N HIS A 132 -6.79 -8.41 -8.29
CA HIS A 132 -6.91 -9.23 -7.09
C HIS A 132 -5.58 -9.67 -6.45
N TYR A 133 -4.51 -8.93 -6.69
CA TYR A 133 -3.17 -9.29 -6.23
C TYR A 133 -2.89 -8.86 -4.78
N ARG A 134 -3.68 -7.94 -4.20
CA ARG A 134 -3.40 -7.42 -2.85
C ARG A 134 -3.83 -8.43 -1.79
N ASN A 135 -2.82 -8.99 -1.13
CA ASN A 135 -2.97 -9.88 0.03
C ASN A 135 -3.19 -9.13 1.36
N LYS A 136 -3.14 -7.80 1.35
CA LYS A 136 -3.39 -6.93 2.50
C LYS A 136 -4.24 -5.73 2.08
N VAL A 137 -5.22 -5.38 2.90
CA VAL A 137 -6.01 -4.15 2.75
C VAL A 137 -6.23 -3.48 4.11
N VAL A 138 -6.21 -2.16 4.11
CA VAL A 138 -6.66 -1.33 5.24
C VAL A 138 -7.94 -0.63 4.79
N LEU A 139 -9.06 -0.98 5.41
CA LEU A 139 -10.35 -0.36 5.17
C LEU A 139 -10.64 0.66 6.27
N GLN A 140 -11.09 1.83 5.87
CA GLN A 140 -11.58 2.85 6.77
C GLN A 140 -12.97 2.46 7.26
N VAL A 141 -13.22 2.65 8.56
CA VAL A 141 -14.58 2.53 9.11
C VAL A 141 -15.17 3.93 9.21
N GLY A 142 -16.30 4.14 8.56
CA GLY A 142 -17.08 5.37 8.74
C GLY A 142 -18.57 5.06 8.85
N GLU A 143 -19.36 6.12 8.85
CA GLU A 143 -20.78 6.07 9.14
C GLU A 143 -21.58 6.74 8.01
N ARG A 144 -22.65 6.08 7.55
CA ARG A 144 -23.58 6.67 6.58
C ARG A 144 -24.99 6.15 6.83
N GLY A 145 -25.94 7.05 7.06
CA GLY A 145 -27.33 6.70 7.34
C GLY A 145 -27.50 5.85 8.60
N GLY A 146 -26.79 6.21 9.69
CA GLY A 146 -26.86 5.50 10.97
C GLY A 146 -26.29 4.08 10.93
N ARG A 147 -25.43 3.77 9.95
CA ARG A 147 -24.85 2.45 9.78
C ARG A 147 -23.34 2.54 9.53
N TYR A 148 -22.59 1.54 9.99
CA TYR A 148 -21.17 1.40 9.71
C TYR A 148 -20.95 1.02 8.25
N ARG A 149 -19.90 1.58 7.66
CA ARG A 149 -19.46 1.37 6.28
C ARG A 149 -17.96 1.16 6.23
N LEU A 150 -17.54 0.24 5.38
CA LEU A 150 -16.14 0.01 5.06
C LEU A 150 -15.82 0.54 3.67
N GLY A 151 -14.67 1.19 3.54
CA GLY A 151 -14.26 1.80 2.30
C GLY A 151 -12.86 2.37 2.32
N PHE A 152 -12.58 3.19 1.32
CA PHE A 152 -11.36 3.98 1.22
C PHE A 152 -11.71 5.45 1.30
N TYR A 153 -10.72 6.30 1.57
CA TYR A 153 -10.92 7.73 1.41
C TYR A 153 -10.87 8.13 -0.08
N ALA A 154 -11.63 9.17 -0.42
CA ALA A 154 -11.47 9.86 -1.68
C ALA A 154 -10.07 10.49 -1.78
N GLY A 155 -9.61 10.78 -3.00
CA GLY A 155 -8.31 11.42 -3.21
C GLY A 155 -8.18 12.72 -2.40
N ASP A 156 -7.05 12.86 -1.69
CA ASP A 156 -6.70 14.06 -0.90
C ASP A 156 -7.79 14.51 0.10
N SER A 157 -8.49 13.55 0.70
CA SER A 157 -9.66 13.77 1.54
C SER A 157 -9.77 12.74 2.66
N HIS A 158 -10.63 13.00 3.65
CA HIS A 158 -11.08 12.02 4.65
C HIS A 158 -12.54 11.57 4.41
N ASN A 159 -13.08 11.88 3.22
CA ASN A 159 -14.42 11.46 2.83
C ASN A 159 -14.42 9.98 2.48
N LEU A 160 -15.23 9.20 3.20
CA LEU A 160 -15.35 7.77 2.97
C LEU A 160 -16.08 7.49 1.65
N VAL A 161 -15.50 6.60 0.84
CA VAL A 161 -16.10 5.97 -0.33
C VAL A 161 -16.40 4.51 0.01
N PRO A 162 -17.66 4.17 0.36
CA PRO A 162 -18.04 2.79 0.64
C PRO A 162 -17.85 1.89 -0.58
N VAL A 163 -17.33 0.68 -0.38
CA VAL A 163 -17.00 -0.24 -1.49
C VAL A 163 -17.92 -1.45 -1.60
N PHE A 164 -18.79 -1.71 -0.62
CA PHE A 164 -19.59 -2.94 -0.56
C PHE A 164 -21.09 -2.77 -0.84
N GLN A 165 -21.57 -1.55 -1.15
CA GLN A 165 -23.01 -1.26 -1.22
C GLN A 165 -23.61 -1.13 -2.62
N ASP A 166 -22.79 -0.81 -3.64
CA ASP A 166 -23.28 -0.49 -5.00
C ASP A 166 -22.51 -1.26 -6.09
N GLY A 167 -23.20 -1.85 -7.06
CA GLY A 167 -22.58 -2.60 -8.18
C GLY A 167 -21.87 -3.89 -7.72
N PRO A 168 -20.88 -4.42 -8.48
CA PRO A 168 -20.07 -5.53 -8.01
C PRO A 168 -19.26 -5.08 -6.79
N GLY A 169 -19.78 -5.36 -5.59
CA GLY A 169 -19.20 -4.89 -4.34
C GLY A 169 -17.77 -5.43 -4.10
N GLY A 170 -16.88 -4.57 -3.62
CA GLY A 170 -15.48 -4.86 -3.31
C GLY A 170 -14.48 -4.03 -4.12
N CYS A 171 -13.20 -4.31 -3.91
CA CYS A 171 -12.08 -3.70 -4.64
C CYS A 171 -11.44 -4.72 -5.58
N LEU A 172 -11.34 -4.37 -6.87
CA LEU A 172 -10.74 -5.24 -7.90
C LEU A 172 -9.24 -5.50 -7.71
N LEU A 173 -8.55 -4.73 -6.87
CA LEU A 173 -7.14 -5.00 -6.54
C LEU A 173 -6.99 -5.91 -5.33
N VAL A 174 -8.00 -6.00 -4.47
CA VAL A 174 -7.96 -6.81 -3.24
C VAL A 174 -8.35 -8.25 -3.58
N ASP A 175 -7.67 -9.20 -2.93
CA ASP A 175 -8.01 -10.61 -2.99
C ASP A 175 -9.51 -10.84 -2.74
N ARG A 176 -10.09 -11.84 -3.43
CA ARG A 176 -11.53 -12.10 -3.40
C ARG A 176 -12.01 -12.51 -2.02
N ASP A 177 -11.28 -13.35 -1.31
CA ASP A 177 -11.65 -13.80 0.04
C ASP A 177 -11.58 -12.63 1.02
N LEU A 178 -10.61 -11.73 0.86
CA LEU A 178 -10.54 -10.52 1.68
C LEU A 178 -11.72 -9.58 1.45
N ASN A 179 -12.17 -9.41 0.21
CA ASN A 179 -13.40 -8.66 -0.08
C ASN A 179 -14.62 -9.32 0.59
N GLU A 180 -14.71 -10.64 0.57
CA GLU A 180 -15.80 -11.40 1.16
C GLU A 180 -15.81 -11.36 2.71
N VAL A 181 -14.63 -11.42 3.33
CA VAL A 181 -14.47 -11.21 4.78
C VAL A 181 -14.83 -9.79 5.17
N ALA A 182 -14.42 -8.78 4.39
CA ALA A 182 -14.76 -7.39 4.65
C ALA A 182 -16.28 -7.13 4.62
N LYS A 183 -17.00 -7.72 3.66
CA LYS A 183 -18.48 -7.65 3.60
C LYS A 183 -19.12 -8.22 4.87
N VAL A 184 -18.64 -9.38 5.34
CA VAL A 184 -19.13 -9.99 6.59
C VAL A 184 -18.85 -9.08 7.78
N ILE A 185 -17.64 -8.51 7.88
CA ILE A 185 -17.30 -7.58 8.96
C ILE A 185 -18.19 -6.34 8.95
N GLU A 186 -18.46 -5.73 7.78
CA GLU A 186 -19.39 -4.59 7.69
C GLU A 186 -20.78 -4.96 8.25
N ASN A 187 -21.31 -6.13 7.89
CA ASN A 187 -22.59 -6.60 8.39
C ASN A 187 -22.57 -6.84 9.91
N LEU A 188 -21.53 -7.49 10.43
CA LEU A 188 -21.40 -7.78 11.86
C LEU A 188 -21.15 -6.52 12.69
N LEU A 189 -20.45 -5.52 12.16
CA LEU A 189 -20.33 -4.20 12.81
C LEU A 189 -21.69 -3.53 12.95
N ASN A 190 -22.56 -3.63 11.94
CA ASN A 190 -23.94 -3.13 12.02
C ASN A 190 -24.83 -3.96 12.95
N LYS A 191 -24.45 -5.20 13.29
CA LYS A 191 -25.19 -6.04 14.24
C LYS A 191 -24.74 -5.81 15.69
N TYR A 192 -23.44 -5.68 15.92
CA TYR A 192 -22.83 -5.72 17.25
C TYR A 192 -22.07 -4.45 17.66
N GLY A 193 -21.80 -3.54 16.71
CA GLY A 193 -20.96 -2.36 16.93
C GLY A 193 -21.70 -1.15 17.46
N HIS A 194 -23.03 -1.11 17.46
CA HIS A 194 -23.78 0.08 17.86
C HIS A 194 -23.62 0.43 19.35
N GLY A 195 -23.51 -0.58 20.21
CA GLY A 195 -23.30 -0.42 21.66
C GLY A 195 -21.84 -0.32 22.10
N ALA A 196 -20.89 -0.16 21.17
CA ALA A 196 -19.52 0.13 21.52
C ALA A 196 -19.40 1.56 22.11
N PRO A 197 -18.44 1.83 23.01
CA PRO A 197 -18.09 3.20 23.40
C PRO A 197 -17.84 4.04 22.14
N GLY A 198 -18.25 5.30 22.05
CA GLY A 198 -18.05 6.12 20.85
C GLY A 198 -18.64 5.51 19.56
N GLY A 199 -19.59 4.57 19.68
CA GLY A 199 -20.33 4.00 18.58
C GLY A 199 -21.47 4.89 18.09
N ILE A 200 -22.24 4.42 17.11
CA ILE A 200 -23.34 5.18 16.50
C ILE A 200 -24.41 5.60 17.53
N ASN A 201 -24.66 4.78 18.56
CA ASN A 201 -25.67 5.07 19.57
C ASN A 201 -25.14 5.88 20.77
N ASP A 202 -23.83 6.18 20.82
CA ASP A 202 -23.23 6.91 21.93
C ASP A 202 -23.41 8.42 21.78
N ARG A 203 -24.30 8.99 22.60
CA ARG A 203 -24.59 10.44 22.63
C ARG A 203 -23.44 11.30 23.16
N LYS A 204 -22.44 10.70 23.81
CA LYS A 204 -21.25 11.39 24.36
C LYS A 204 -20.01 11.21 23.48
N ARG A 205 -20.19 10.74 22.24
CA ARG A 205 -19.09 10.44 21.32
C ARG A 205 -18.30 11.69 20.93
N HIS A 206 -17.04 11.74 21.35
CA HIS A 206 -16.07 12.73 20.89
C HIS A 206 -15.19 12.23 19.73
N LYS A 207 -14.99 10.91 19.62
CA LYS A 207 -14.18 10.25 18.58
C LYS A 207 -14.77 8.88 18.21
N PRO A 208 -14.64 8.42 16.95
CA PRO A 208 -15.12 7.10 16.54
C PRO A 208 -14.28 6.00 17.21
N PHE A 209 -14.95 4.99 17.76
CA PHE A 209 -14.29 3.85 18.37
C PHE A 209 -13.74 2.86 17.35
N PHE A 210 -14.51 2.48 16.33
CA PHE A 210 -13.98 1.69 15.21
C PHE A 210 -13.25 2.63 14.26
N ARG A 211 -11.95 2.36 14.04
CA ARG A 211 -11.10 3.22 13.21
C ARG A 211 -10.85 2.57 11.85
N HIS A 212 -10.31 1.35 11.87
CA HIS A 212 -9.93 0.63 10.67
C HIS A 212 -10.20 -0.86 10.79
N VAL A 213 -10.35 -1.53 9.65
CA VAL A 213 -10.27 -2.98 9.53
C VAL A 213 -9.06 -3.29 8.65
N VAL A 214 -8.04 -3.93 9.21
CA VAL A 214 -6.91 -4.42 8.44
C VAL A 214 -7.11 -5.91 8.20
N LEU A 215 -7.09 -6.31 6.93
CA LEU A 215 -7.17 -7.70 6.53
C LEU A 215 -5.86 -8.11 5.88
N ARG A 216 -5.39 -9.30 6.22
CA ARG A 216 -4.24 -9.95 5.57
C ARG A 216 -4.61 -11.38 5.20
N LYS A 217 -4.03 -11.88 4.12
CA LYS A 217 -4.13 -13.26 3.69
C LYS A 217 -2.73 -13.77 3.33
N GLY A 218 -2.37 -14.96 3.78
CA GLY A 218 -1.26 -15.70 3.20
C GLY A 218 -1.71 -16.15 1.82
N PHE A 219 -1.11 -15.60 0.77
CA PHE A 219 -1.55 -15.81 -0.60
C PHE A 219 -1.46 -17.28 -1.02
N PHE A 220 -0.42 -17.99 -0.59
CA PHE A 220 -0.24 -19.40 -0.92
C PHE A 220 -0.88 -20.35 0.08
N THR A 221 -0.98 -19.95 1.35
CA THR A 221 -1.53 -20.79 2.42
C THR A 221 -3.05 -20.66 2.57
N GLY A 222 -3.62 -19.54 2.10
CA GLY A 222 -5.01 -19.18 2.32
C GLY A 222 -5.33 -18.71 3.74
N GLU A 223 -4.34 -18.60 4.63
CA GLU A 223 -4.57 -18.19 6.03
C GLU A 223 -4.95 -16.72 6.12
N ILE A 224 -6.09 -16.40 6.73
CA ILE A 224 -6.59 -15.04 6.86
C ILE A 224 -6.40 -14.52 8.29
N MET A 225 -5.97 -13.26 8.38
CA MET A 225 -5.93 -12.45 9.59
C MET A 225 -6.89 -11.28 9.48
N VAL A 226 -7.72 -11.12 10.51
CA VAL A 226 -8.55 -9.93 10.72
C VAL A 226 -7.96 -9.15 11.89
N VAL A 227 -7.66 -7.86 11.65
CA VAL A 227 -7.24 -6.93 12.70
C VAL A 227 -8.27 -5.81 12.78
N LEU A 228 -9.07 -5.81 13.86
CA LEU A 228 -9.99 -4.72 14.17
C LEU A 228 -9.22 -3.64 14.91
N VAL A 229 -9.06 -2.47 14.30
CA VAL A 229 -8.44 -1.32 14.96
C VAL A 229 -9.52 -0.50 15.64
N THR A 230 -9.44 -0.41 16.95
CA THR A 230 -10.41 0.34 17.77
C THR A 230 -9.72 1.29 18.73
N GLY A 231 -10.46 2.23 19.31
CA GLY A 231 -10.07 2.87 20.57
C GLY A 231 -10.03 1.87 21.74
N GLY A 232 -9.50 2.34 22.87
CA GLY A 232 -9.53 1.64 24.14
C GLY A 232 -10.96 1.44 24.68
N GLY A 233 -11.09 0.60 25.70
CA GLY A 233 -12.36 0.34 26.39
C GLY A 233 -13.04 -0.98 26.04
N GLN A 234 -14.07 -1.33 26.82
CA GLN A 234 -14.82 -2.58 26.65
C GLN A 234 -15.83 -2.45 25.51
N TRP A 235 -15.89 -3.46 24.64
CA TRP A 235 -16.92 -3.59 23.61
C TRP A 235 -17.81 -4.78 23.97
N PRO A 236 -19.04 -4.56 24.47
CA PRO A 236 -19.91 -5.65 24.92
C PRO A 236 -20.19 -6.71 23.84
N GLY A 237 -20.27 -6.29 22.57
CA GLY A 237 -20.52 -7.16 21.43
C GLY A 237 -19.30 -7.95 20.92
N GLU A 238 -18.09 -7.77 21.49
CA GLU A 238 -16.85 -8.31 20.93
C GLU A 238 -16.84 -9.85 20.83
N LYS A 239 -17.31 -10.53 21.87
CA LYS A 239 -17.33 -12.01 21.90
C LYS A 239 -18.33 -12.57 20.89
N ALA A 240 -19.53 -11.99 20.81
CA ALA A 240 -20.57 -12.39 19.85
C ALA A 240 -20.14 -12.11 18.41
N PHE A 241 -19.58 -10.93 18.15
CA PHE A 241 -18.99 -10.58 16.86
C PHE A 241 -17.93 -11.58 16.43
N THR A 242 -16.98 -11.90 17.32
CA THR A 242 -15.86 -12.79 17.00
C THR A 242 -16.34 -14.21 16.71
N GLY A 243 -17.28 -14.72 17.52
CA GLY A 243 -17.86 -16.06 17.33
C GLY A 243 -18.59 -16.20 15.99
N GLU A 244 -19.41 -15.21 15.61
CA GLU A 244 -20.14 -15.23 14.35
C GLU A 244 -19.23 -14.99 13.13
N LEU A 245 -18.19 -14.18 13.27
CA LEU A 245 -17.19 -14.00 12.21
C LEU A 245 -16.48 -15.33 11.87
N LEU A 246 -16.08 -16.09 12.90
CA LEU A 246 -15.43 -17.39 12.73
C LEU A 246 -16.36 -18.43 12.12
N SER A 247 -17.66 -18.40 12.42
CA SER A 247 -18.61 -19.37 11.86
C SER A 247 -18.96 -19.11 10.39
N GLN A 248 -18.84 -17.87 9.90
CA GLN A 248 -19.19 -17.51 8.53
C GLN A 248 -18.04 -17.66 7.52
N ARG A 249 -16.78 -17.79 7.97
CA ARG A 249 -15.61 -17.79 7.07
C ARG A 249 -14.56 -18.83 7.47
N SER A 250 -14.43 -19.87 6.65
CA SER A 250 -13.31 -20.80 6.68
C SER A 250 -11.99 -20.08 6.35
N GLY A 251 -10.86 -20.57 6.87
CA GLY A 251 -9.53 -20.00 6.63
C GLY A 251 -9.17 -18.80 7.50
N LEU A 252 -10.09 -18.30 8.34
CA LEU A 252 -9.81 -17.28 9.33
C LEU A 252 -9.05 -17.87 10.53
N THR A 253 -7.73 -17.71 10.53
CA THR A 253 -6.86 -18.33 11.54
C THR A 253 -6.36 -17.35 12.60
N SER A 254 -6.60 -16.06 12.42
CA SER A 254 -6.18 -15.02 13.35
C SER A 254 -7.21 -13.88 13.40
N VAL A 255 -7.78 -13.63 14.58
CA VAL A 255 -8.61 -12.46 14.85
C VAL A 255 -7.99 -11.68 15.98
N VAL A 256 -7.60 -10.44 15.69
CA VAL A 256 -6.86 -9.57 16.59
C VAL A 256 -7.62 -8.26 16.74
N ARG A 257 -7.69 -7.74 17.97
CA ARG A 257 -8.06 -6.36 18.22
C ARG A 257 -6.79 -5.55 18.48
N ASN A 258 -6.56 -4.52 17.68
CA ASN A 258 -5.49 -3.57 17.87
C ASN A 258 -6.05 -2.30 18.52
N ILE A 259 -5.45 -1.88 19.64
CA ILE A 259 -5.92 -0.70 20.40
C ILE A 259 -5.11 0.52 19.99
N ASN A 260 -5.80 1.54 19.49
CA ASN A 260 -5.22 2.77 18.97
C ASN A 260 -5.96 4.03 19.44
N ASP A 261 -5.52 4.54 20.59
CA ASP A 261 -5.93 5.85 21.12
C ASP A 261 -5.04 7.01 20.63
N GLY A 262 -4.11 6.71 19.70
CA GLY A 262 -3.18 7.66 19.14
C GLY A 262 -3.79 8.68 18.17
N PRO A 263 -2.97 9.61 17.66
CA PRO A 263 -3.41 10.68 16.77
C PRO A 263 -4.04 10.17 15.46
N ALA A 264 -4.77 11.05 14.77
CA ALA A 264 -5.30 10.77 13.44
C ALA A 264 -4.12 10.57 12.45
N GLY A 265 -4.14 9.49 11.67
CA GLY A 265 -3.10 9.16 10.68
C GLY A 265 -2.30 7.89 11.00
N VAL A 266 -2.14 7.53 12.28
CA VAL A 266 -1.53 6.25 12.66
C VAL A 266 -2.59 5.16 12.55
N ILE A 267 -2.35 4.14 11.71
CA ILE A 267 -3.31 3.06 11.47
C ILE A 267 -3.34 2.10 12.67
N LEU A 268 -2.19 1.55 13.07
CA LEU A 268 -2.08 0.58 14.15
C LEU A 268 -1.52 1.24 15.41
N GLY A 269 -2.17 1.01 16.55
CA GLY A 269 -1.61 1.32 17.85
C GLY A 269 -0.65 0.23 18.34
N ARG A 270 -0.17 0.38 19.57
CA ARG A 270 0.94 -0.42 20.12
C ARG A 270 0.49 -1.77 20.71
N GLU A 271 -0.77 -1.92 21.05
CA GLU A 271 -1.30 -3.11 21.72
C GLU A 271 -2.12 -3.98 20.76
N ASN A 272 -1.81 -5.28 20.74
CA ASN A 272 -2.56 -6.30 20.02
C ASN A 272 -3.13 -7.33 21.01
N ARG A 273 -4.46 -7.44 21.08
CA ARG A 273 -5.15 -8.49 21.82
C ARG A 273 -5.65 -9.56 20.87
N LEU A 274 -5.22 -10.80 21.09
CA LEU A 274 -5.76 -11.95 20.36
C LEU A 274 -7.20 -12.20 20.82
N LEU A 275 -8.14 -12.21 19.89
CA LEU A 275 -9.53 -12.57 20.14
C LEU A 275 -9.79 -14.05 19.85
N ALA A 276 -9.17 -14.58 18.79
CA ALA A 276 -9.27 -15.99 18.42
C ALA A 276 -8.12 -16.44 17.50
N GLY A 277 -7.79 -17.74 17.56
CA GLY A 277 -6.80 -18.36 16.69
C GLY A 277 -5.35 -18.08 17.11
N ARG A 278 -4.51 -17.68 16.16
CA ARG A 278 -3.07 -17.41 16.37
C ARG A 278 -2.78 -15.91 16.35
N LYS A 279 -1.66 -15.51 16.95
CA LYS A 279 -1.17 -14.10 16.91
C LYS A 279 -0.55 -13.71 15.57
N TYR A 280 -0.48 -14.62 14.61
CA TYR A 280 0.16 -14.48 13.31
C TYR A 280 -0.58 -15.31 12.26
N ILE A 281 -0.28 -15.05 11.00
CA ILE A 281 -0.53 -15.97 9.88
C ILE A 281 0.80 -16.38 9.26
N THR A 282 0.76 -17.38 8.39
CA THR A 282 1.89 -17.82 7.59
C THR A 282 1.61 -17.64 6.12
N ASP A 283 2.63 -17.30 5.34
CA ASP A 283 2.58 -17.29 3.88
C ASP A 283 3.89 -17.86 3.33
N ARG A 284 3.93 -18.12 2.02
CA ARG A 284 5.14 -18.60 1.34
C ARG A 284 5.63 -17.58 0.32
N LEU A 285 6.94 -17.42 0.21
CA LEU A 285 7.57 -16.79 -0.97
C LEU A 285 8.55 -17.80 -1.54
N ASP A 286 8.28 -18.24 -2.76
CA ASP A 286 8.98 -19.37 -3.36
C ASP A 286 8.85 -20.61 -2.45
N HIS A 287 9.95 -21.16 -1.94
CA HIS A 287 9.98 -22.32 -1.05
C HIS A 287 10.11 -21.92 0.44
N LEU A 288 10.25 -20.63 0.75
CA LEU A 288 10.40 -20.13 2.12
C LEU A 288 9.04 -19.83 2.75
N THR A 289 8.90 -20.13 4.03
CA THR A 289 7.68 -19.89 4.83
C THR A 289 7.92 -18.74 5.80
N PHE A 290 7.01 -17.78 5.84
CA PHE A 290 7.12 -16.59 6.68
C PHE A 290 5.93 -16.49 7.61
N ARG A 291 6.22 -16.34 8.90
CA ARG A 291 5.29 -15.86 9.91
C ARG A 291 5.14 -14.34 9.77
N ILE A 292 3.88 -13.89 9.83
CA ILE A 292 3.47 -12.51 9.61
C ILE A 292 2.59 -12.06 10.78
N SER A 293 3.09 -11.14 11.61
CA SER A 293 2.33 -10.52 12.70
C SER A 293 1.50 -9.29 12.25
N PRO A 294 0.48 -8.84 13.02
CA PRO A 294 -0.42 -7.74 12.65
C PRO A 294 0.26 -6.43 12.23
N ALA A 295 1.35 -6.05 12.89
CA ALA A 295 2.08 -4.80 12.65
C ALA A 295 3.27 -4.96 11.69
N SER A 296 3.63 -6.18 11.32
CA SER A 296 4.80 -6.44 10.46
C SER A 296 4.59 -5.91 9.05
N PHE A 297 5.65 -5.41 8.41
CA PHE A 297 5.61 -5.17 6.97
C PHE A 297 5.74 -6.50 6.21
N TYR A 298 4.94 -6.64 5.16
CA TYR A 298 4.99 -7.76 4.22
C TYR A 298 4.46 -7.25 2.88
N GLN A 299 5.10 -7.69 1.79
CA GLN A 299 4.79 -7.19 0.46
C GLN A 299 3.36 -7.53 0.07
N VAL A 300 2.66 -6.55 -0.51
CA VAL A 300 1.21 -6.68 -0.76
C VAL A 300 0.89 -7.41 -2.05
N ASN A 301 1.84 -7.52 -2.98
CA ASN A 301 1.69 -8.24 -4.25
C ASN A 301 2.69 -9.41 -4.30
N PRO A 302 2.33 -10.61 -3.82
CA PRO A 302 3.27 -11.73 -3.70
C PRO A 302 3.78 -12.22 -5.07
N VAL A 303 2.96 -12.11 -6.13
CA VAL A 303 3.35 -12.49 -7.50
C VAL A 303 4.50 -11.60 -7.99
N GLN A 304 4.37 -10.28 -7.86
CA GLN A 304 5.42 -9.35 -8.28
C GLN A 304 6.60 -9.28 -7.29
N THR A 305 6.37 -9.59 -6.02
CA THR A 305 7.45 -9.71 -5.02
C THR A 305 8.46 -10.75 -5.43
N LEU A 306 7.99 -11.92 -5.90
CA LEU A 306 8.88 -12.98 -6.36
C LEU A 306 9.71 -12.56 -7.58
N VAL A 307 9.12 -11.80 -8.51
CA VAL A 307 9.85 -11.23 -9.66
C VAL A 307 10.93 -10.27 -9.19
N LEU A 308 10.58 -9.32 -8.32
CA LEU A 308 11.50 -8.33 -7.76
C LEU A 308 12.67 -9.00 -7.03
N TYR A 309 12.39 -9.96 -6.14
CA TYR A 309 13.43 -10.58 -5.32
C TYR A 309 14.36 -11.49 -6.13
N ARG A 310 13.85 -12.16 -7.17
CA ARG A 310 14.71 -12.89 -8.11
C ARG A 310 15.65 -11.95 -8.85
N GLN A 311 15.16 -10.80 -9.32
CA GLN A 311 16.02 -9.80 -9.95
C GLN A 311 17.08 -9.23 -8.99
N ALA A 312 16.70 -8.95 -7.74
CA ALA A 312 17.65 -8.50 -6.72
C ALA A 312 18.74 -9.55 -6.43
N LEU A 313 18.36 -10.83 -6.35
CA LEU A 313 19.30 -11.95 -6.17
C LEU A 313 20.25 -12.08 -7.38
N ASP A 314 19.73 -11.97 -8.60
CA ASP A 314 20.54 -12.04 -9.82
C ASP A 314 21.54 -10.88 -9.90
N TYR A 315 21.12 -9.67 -9.53
CA TYR A 315 22.00 -8.49 -9.49
C TYR A 315 23.02 -8.52 -8.34
N ALA A 316 22.67 -9.16 -7.21
CA ALA A 316 23.62 -9.37 -6.11
C ALA A 316 24.74 -10.34 -6.48
N ALA A 317 24.56 -11.18 -7.51
CA ALA A 317 25.58 -12.08 -8.06
C ALA A 317 26.31 -12.94 -7.02
N LEU A 318 25.58 -13.40 -6.00
CA LEU A 318 26.15 -14.14 -4.86
C LEU A 318 26.70 -15.50 -5.28
N THR A 319 27.91 -15.82 -4.84
CA THR A 319 28.64 -17.08 -5.11
C THR A 319 28.67 -18.03 -3.91
N GLY A 320 28.13 -17.62 -2.76
CA GLY A 320 28.18 -18.37 -1.50
C GLY A 320 29.29 -17.92 -0.56
N ARG A 321 30.06 -16.89 -0.93
CA ARG A 321 31.20 -16.39 -0.14
C ARG A 321 30.95 -15.03 0.49
N GLU A 322 29.94 -14.33 -0.01
CA GLU A 322 29.66 -12.94 0.30
C GLU A 322 29.00 -12.79 1.65
N THR A 323 29.36 -11.74 2.36
CA THR A 323 28.65 -11.21 3.52
C THR A 323 27.69 -10.13 3.08
N VAL A 324 26.42 -10.32 3.38
CA VAL A 324 25.34 -9.42 2.94
C VAL A 324 24.75 -8.66 4.12
N VAL A 325 24.45 -7.38 3.92
CA VAL A 325 23.59 -6.60 4.83
C VAL A 325 22.25 -6.35 4.13
N ASP A 326 21.16 -6.70 4.80
CA ASP A 326 19.79 -6.32 4.46
C ASP A 326 19.33 -5.20 5.39
N ALA A 327 19.34 -3.96 4.89
CA ALA A 327 18.89 -2.79 5.61
C ALA A 327 17.37 -2.64 5.46
N TYR A 328 16.67 -2.39 6.57
CA TYR A 328 15.21 -2.34 6.65
C TYR A 328 14.56 -3.73 6.40
N SER A 329 15.18 -4.75 6.98
CA SER A 329 14.91 -6.17 6.70
C SER A 329 13.50 -6.66 7.05
N GLY A 330 12.69 -5.91 7.81
CA GLY A 330 11.32 -6.28 8.16
C GLY A 330 11.25 -7.64 8.85
N VAL A 331 10.44 -8.55 8.30
CA VAL A 331 10.35 -9.95 8.77
C VAL A 331 11.39 -10.89 8.14
N GLY A 332 12.43 -10.32 7.55
CA GLY A 332 13.56 -11.02 6.93
C GLY A 332 13.26 -11.57 5.54
N THR A 333 12.29 -11.04 4.80
CA THR A 333 11.91 -11.62 3.50
C THR A 333 13.05 -11.59 2.49
N ILE A 334 13.75 -10.46 2.36
CA ILE A 334 14.91 -10.32 1.47
C ILE A 334 16.11 -11.05 2.06
N ALA A 335 16.46 -10.78 3.33
CA ALA A 335 17.57 -11.42 4.04
C ALA A 335 17.56 -12.95 3.89
N LEU A 336 16.43 -13.60 4.20
CA LEU A 336 16.33 -15.07 4.13
C LEU A 336 16.32 -15.60 2.70
N PHE A 337 15.86 -14.80 1.73
CA PHE A 337 15.95 -15.15 0.31
C PHE A 337 17.41 -15.14 -0.18
N LEU A 338 18.19 -14.14 0.24
CA LEU A 338 19.62 -14.00 -0.09
C LEU A 338 20.50 -15.00 0.68
N ALA A 339 20.14 -15.33 1.92
CA ALA A 339 20.89 -16.24 2.79
C ALA A 339 21.15 -17.61 2.17
N ARG A 340 20.29 -18.06 1.25
CA ARG A 340 20.46 -19.30 0.50
C ARG A 340 21.67 -19.34 -0.44
N ARG A 341 22.19 -18.17 -0.82
CA ARG A 341 23.34 -18.03 -1.72
C ARG A 341 24.46 -17.17 -1.14
N ALA A 342 24.32 -16.68 0.09
CA ALA A 342 25.35 -15.90 0.78
C ALA A 342 26.10 -16.77 1.79
N LYS A 343 27.29 -16.34 2.19
CA LYS A 343 28.00 -16.93 3.33
C LYS A 343 27.31 -16.56 4.65
N LYS A 344 26.95 -15.28 4.81
CA LYS A 344 26.33 -14.73 6.01
C LYS A 344 25.45 -13.53 5.63
N VAL A 345 24.30 -13.39 6.28
CA VAL A 345 23.39 -12.25 6.11
C VAL A 345 23.12 -11.57 7.45
N TYR A 346 23.17 -10.24 7.46
CA TYR A 346 22.82 -9.39 8.59
C TYR A 346 21.59 -8.55 8.25
N GLY A 347 20.47 -8.79 8.91
CA GLY A 347 19.25 -7.98 8.79
C GLY A 347 19.17 -6.90 9.87
N LEU A 348 18.91 -5.66 9.46
CA LEU A 348 18.71 -4.51 10.37
C LEU A 348 17.25 -4.06 10.30
N GLU A 349 16.58 -3.91 11.45
CA GLU A 349 15.16 -3.55 11.49
C GLU A 349 14.81 -2.81 12.80
N VAL A 350 14.04 -1.73 12.69
CA VAL A 350 13.70 -0.88 13.84
C VAL A 350 12.52 -1.42 14.66
N VAL A 351 11.60 -2.17 14.04
CA VAL A 351 10.40 -2.72 14.65
C VAL A 351 10.72 -4.04 15.37
N PRO A 352 10.70 -4.10 16.71
CA PRO A 352 11.12 -5.31 17.45
C PRO A 352 10.27 -6.54 17.14
N GLY A 353 8.97 -6.35 16.87
CA GLY A 353 8.08 -7.45 16.47
C GLY A 353 8.45 -8.07 15.12
N ALA A 354 8.94 -7.26 14.17
CA ALA A 354 9.39 -7.74 12.87
C ALA A 354 10.71 -8.48 12.99
N VAL A 355 11.65 -8.00 13.81
CA VAL A 355 12.90 -8.72 14.16
C VAL A 355 12.60 -10.08 14.81
N GLY A 356 11.61 -10.13 15.72
CA GLY A 356 11.16 -11.37 16.34
C GLY A 356 10.61 -12.37 15.32
N ASP A 357 9.77 -11.91 14.40
CA ASP A 357 9.28 -12.74 13.29
C ASP A 357 10.43 -13.17 12.36
N ALA A 358 11.40 -12.30 12.05
CA ALA A 358 12.54 -12.62 11.19
C ALA A 358 13.42 -13.74 11.75
N ARG A 359 13.71 -13.70 13.06
CA ARG A 359 14.44 -14.77 13.76
C ARG A 359 13.69 -16.09 13.73
N LEU A 360 12.38 -16.07 13.97
CA LEU A 360 11.54 -17.26 13.86
C LEU A 360 11.48 -17.78 12.42
N ASN A 361 11.43 -16.88 11.44
CA ASN A 361 11.43 -17.24 10.02
C ASN A 361 12.75 -17.91 9.61
N ALA A 362 13.90 -17.46 10.14
CA ALA A 362 15.17 -18.14 9.91
C ALA A 362 15.11 -19.59 10.39
N VAL A 363 14.66 -19.81 11.63
CA VAL A 363 14.48 -21.14 12.22
C VAL A 363 13.47 -21.98 11.42
N LEU A 364 12.32 -21.42 11.07
CA LEU A 364 11.26 -22.09 10.30
C LEU A 364 11.74 -22.61 8.93
N ASN A 365 12.73 -21.93 8.35
CA ASN A 365 13.30 -22.30 7.05
C ASN A 365 14.64 -23.05 7.16
N GLY A 366 15.10 -23.37 8.37
CA GLY A 366 16.39 -24.03 8.58
C GLY A 366 17.59 -23.19 8.12
N ILE A 367 17.48 -21.86 8.19
CA ILE A 367 18.54 -20.92 7.80
C ILE A 367 19.27 -20.46 9.06
N ASP A 368 20.54 -20.85 9.19
CA ASP A 368 21.42 -20.56 10.34
C ASP A 368 22.42 -19.43 10.07
N ASN A 369 22.65 -19.10 8.81
CA ASN A 369 23.58 -18.07 8.37
C ASN A 369 22.96 -16.66 8.25
N ALA A 370 21.77 -16.43 8.83
CA ALA A 370 21.12 -15.13 8.91
C ALA A 370 20.99 -14.65 10.37
N GLU A 371 21.40 -13.41 10.65
CA GLU A 371 21.26 -12.77 11.96
C GLU A 371 20.48 -11.46 11.86
N PHE A 372 19.64 -11.16 12.85
CA PHE A 372 18.76 -9.98 12.84
C PHE A 372 18.99 -9.10 14.07
N HIS A 373 19.28 -7.82 13.83
CA HIS A 373 19.60 -6.82 14.84
C HIS A 373 18.51 -5.75 14.93
N PRO A 374 17.94 -5.54 16.13
CA PRO A 374 16.98 -4.46 16.33
C PRO A 374 17.70 -3.11 16.37
N GLY A 375 17.19 -2.10 15.67
CA GLY A 375 17.67 -0.72 15.72
C GLY A 375 17.60 0.00 14.37
N ALA A 376 17.82 1.32 14.39
CA ALA A 376 17.90 2.13 13.18
C ALA A 376 19.13 1.74 12.34
N VAL A 377 19.00 1.72 11.02
CA VAL A 377 20.09 1.35 10.10
C VAL A 377 21.28 2.30 10.25
N GLU A 378 20.98 3.59 10.41
CA GLU A 378 21.92 4.70 10.55
C GLU A 378 22.77 4.61 11.82
N GLU A 379 22.31 3.87 12.83
CA GLU A 379 23.04 3.60 14.07
C GLU A 379 23.73 2.23 14.03
N ARG A 380 23.01 1.21 13.56
CA ARG A 380 23.47 -0.18 13.62
C ARG A 380 24.54 -0.51 12.59
N LEU A 381 24.41 -0.02 11.37
CA LEU A 381 25.37 -0.32 10.32
C LEU A 381 26.76 0.26 10.62
N PRO A 382 26.91 1.52 11.06
CA PRO A 382 28.21 2.04 11.50
C PRO A 382 28.77 1.29 12.71
N ALA A 383 27.94 0.92 13.69
CA ALA A 383 28.39 0.17 14.86
C ALA A 383 28.96 -1.21 14.48
N LEU A 384 28.28 -1.94 13.59
CA LEU A 384 28.78 -3.22 13.09
C LEU A 384 30.07 -3.05 12.26
N ALA A 385 30.15 -2.00 11.45
CA ALA A 385 31.37 -1.69 10.69
C ALA A 385 32.56 -1.35 11.60
N ALA A 386 32.33 -0.64 12.71
CA ALA A 386 33.34 -0.36 13.73
C ALA A 386 33.83 -1.64 14.44
N CYS A 387 32.94 -2.63 14.60
CA CYS A 387 33.29 -3.98 15.08
C CYS A 387 33.94 -4.89 14.02
N GLY A 388 34.28 -4.35 12.85
CA GLY A 388 35.02 -5.07 11.80
C GLY A 388 34.15 -5.69 10.69
N LEU A 389 32.82 -5.51 10.71
CA LEU A 389 31.98 -5.97 9.60
C LEU A 389 32.38 -5.25 8.30
N ARG A 390 32.59 -6.02 7.23
CA ARG A 390 32.87 -5.53 5.87
C ARG A 390 31.95 -6.28 4.91
N PRO A 391 30.74 -5.77 4.63
CA PRO A 391 29.82 -6.45 3.73
C PRO A 391 30.29 -6.33 2.27
N ASP A 392 30.15 -7.42 1.51
CA ASP A 392 30.41 -7.43 0.07
C ASP A 392 29.19 -6.88 -0.70
N VAL A 393 27.99 -7.08 -0.16
CA VAL A 393 26.72 -6.62 -0.74
C VAL A 393 25.86 -5.95 0.33
N VAL A 394 25.25 -4.83 -0.02
CA VAL A 394 24.24 -4.16 0.81
C VAL A 394 22.95 -4.04 -0.01
N VAL A 395 21.84 -4.50 0.55
CA VAL A 395 20.50 -4.33 -0.02
C VAL A 395 19.72 -3.36 0.87
N LEU A 396 19.01 -2.43 0.24
CA LEU A 396 18.17 -1.46 0.93
C LEU A 396 16.77 -1.48 0.31
N ASP A 397 15.75 -1.72 1.13
CA ASP A 397 14.32 -1.53 0.80
C ASP A 397 13.70 -0.55 1.83
N PRO A 398 14.08 0.75 1.75
CA PRO A 398 13.81 1.75 2.79
C PRO A 398 12.35 2.22 2.91
#